data_AF-R7ETX9-F1
#
_entry.id   AF-R7ETX9-F1
#
_cell.length_a   1.000
_cell.length_b   1.000
_cell.length_c   1.000
_cell.angle_alpha   90.00
_cell.angle_beta   90.00
_cell.angle_gamma   90.00
#
_symmetry.space_group_name_H-M   'P 1'
#
loop_
_entity.id
_entity.type
_entity.pdbx_description
1 polymer ?
#
loop_
_entity_poly.entity_id
_entity_poly.type
_entity_poly.pdbx_seq_one_letter_code
_entity_poly.pdbx_strand_id
1 'polypeptide(L)'
;MIELKKCCRVPFPERLFEQYTVCDKMMTANVGTGKVADIMKHFLEMRDEPVFFILEIPTDLDDEKKIKEGLSGGFHTDVYYLDGCSHDEAVTLLDSLGPVLIADGMNAFGFGGHTSGDEIMFGKYNVMTVYASDTAGCEKLFTSSGIEKTEKLITAWDTFDATHPGEAFRYEKDGISVFDIPSLLRDQGLYLAERRGGSISLDEMVGKVALAGLTYYSGNEIVDRRQFWGRVVSVDAHGILIEHPDGRRFNLPPDTAPVSYAAPGEYKIHSTGETVKDPDYLITWNINRDVKQ
;
A
#
# COMPACT_ATOMS: atom_id res chain seq x y z
N MET A 1 -8.21 22.02 -1.53
CA MET A 1 -7.29 21.34 -0.60
C MET A 1 -8.04 20.18 -0.01
N ILE A 2 -7.44 19.00 -0.01
CA ILE A 2 -8.09 17.78 0.47
C ILE A 2 -8.37 17.84 1.98
N GLU A 3 -9.50 17.30 2.42
CA GLU A 3 -9.79 17.10 3.84
C GLU A 3 -9.00 15.86 4.33
N LEU A 4 -7.89 16.10 5.04
CA LEU A 4 -7.00 15.03 5.48
C LEU A 4 -7.59 14.20 6.62
N LYS A 5 -7.23 12.92 6.64
CA LYS A 5 -7.47 12.00 7.75
C LYS A 5 -6.96 12.62 9.05
N LYS A 6 -7.84 12.71 10.05
CA LYS A 6 -7.60 13.43 11.31
C LYS A 6 -6.31 13.01 12.01
N CYS A 7 -6.01 11.71 12.01
CA CYS A 7 -4.80 11.16 12.62
C CYS A 7 -3.67 10.88 11.60
N CYS A 8 -3.61 11.64 10.51
CA CYS A 8 -2.47 11.73 9.64
C CYS A 8 -1.90 13.15 9.61
N ARG A 9 -0.59 13.29 9.61
CA ARG A 9 0.10 14.55 9.26
C ARG A 9 0.90 14.32 8.00
N VAL A 10 0.68 15.19 7.03
CA VAL A 10 1.30 15.11 5.71
C VAL A 10 2.10 16.39 5.48
N PRO A 11 3.39 16.30 5.15
CA PRO A 11 4.17 17.45 4.71
C PRO A 11 3.69 17.94 3.35
N PHE A 12 3.79 19.26 3.14
CA PHE A 12 3.37 19.93 1.90
C PHE A 12 1.93 19.60 1.44
N PRO A 13 0.92 19.64 2.34
CA PRO A 13 -0.45 19.22 2.03
C PRO A 13 -1.11 20.08 0.95
N GLU A 14 -0.60 21.28 0.68
CA GLU A 14 -1.03 22.14 -0.43
C GLU A 14 -0.79 21.53 -1.81
N ARG A 15 0.05 20.49 -1.92
CA ARG A 15 0.30 19.73 -3.15
C ARG A 15 -0.73 18.61 -3.40
N LEU A 16 -1.61 18.35 -2.43
CA LEU A 16 -2.58 17.26 -2.51
C LEU A 16 -3.97 17.76 -2.94
N PHE A 17 -4.42 17.19 -4.05
CA PHE A 17 -5.71 17.47 -4.67
C PHE A 17 -6.54 16.20 -4.74
N GLU A 18 -7.86 16.36 -4.63
CA GLU A 18 -8.80 15.27 -4.88
C GLU A 18 -8.83 14.96 -6.38
N GLN A 19 -8.11 13.91 -6.75
CA GLN A 19 -8.00 13.44 -8.12
C GLN A 19 -7.84 11.92 -8.09
N TYR A 20 -8.08 11.27 -9.23
CA TYR A 20 -7.82 9.86 -9.39
C TYR A 20 -7.09 9.55 -10.70
N THR A 21 -6.39 8.42 -10.73
CA THR A 21 -5.78 7.88 -11.94
C THR A 21 -6.17 6.41 -12.09
N VAL A 22 -6.02 5.88 -13.31
CA VAL A 22 -6.37 4.51 -13.65
C VAL A 22 -5.16 3.85 -14.29
N CYS A 23 -4.75 2.71 -13.76
CA CYS A 23 -3.67 1.86 -14.27
C CYS A 23 -4.19 0.43 -14.36
N ASP A 24 -4.42 -0.06 -15.58
CA ASP A 24 -5.04 -1.35 -15.88
C ASP A 24 -6.37 -1.57 -15.13
N LYS A 25 -6.38 -2.47 -14.14
CA LYS A 25 -7.54 -2.82 -13.31
C LYS A 25 -7.59 -2.07 -11.99
N MET A 26 -6.63 -1.20 -11.73
CA MET A 26 -6.52 -0.48 -10.47
C MET A 26 -6.77 1.00 -10.69
N MET A 27 -7.65 1.57 -9.89
CA MET A 27 -7.78 3.02 -9.75
C MET A 27 -7.17 3.44 -8.42
N THR A 28 -6.50 4.58 -8.41
CA THR A 28 -5.94 5.19 -7.18
C THR A 28 -6.41 6.63 -7.11
N ALA A 29 -6.89 7.04 -5.94
CA ALA A 29 -7.45 8.37 -5.73
C ALA A 29 -6.99 8.97 -4.41
N ASN A 30 -6.81 10.29 -4.40
CA ASN A 30 -6.82 11.06 -3.17
C ASN A 30 -8.27 11.44 -2.86
N VAL A 31 -8.80 11.00 -1.72
CA VAL A 31 -10.20 11.22 -1.35
C VAL A 31 -10.28 11.95 -0.01
N GLY A 32 -10.95 13.10 0.04
CA GLY A 32 -11.21 13.81 1.29
C GLY A 32 -12.09 13.00 2.22
N THR A 33 -11.82 13.06 3.54
CA THR A 33 -12.52 12.23 4.53
C THR A 33 -14.04 12.40 4.51
N GLY A 34 -14.56 13.59 4.20
CA GLY A 34 -15.99 13.84 4.05
C GLY A 34 -16.68 13.08 2.91
N LYS A 35 -15.94 12.47 1.97
CA LYS A 35 -16.50 11.73 0.81
C LYS A 35 -16.32 10.21 0.89
N VAL A 36 -15.50 9.72 1.82
CA VAL A 36 -15.08 8.30 1.87
C VAL A 36 -16.29 7.37 2.07
N ALA A 37 -17.15 7.69 3.04
CA ALA A 37 -18.31 6.85 3.34
C ALA A 37 -19.28 6.78 2.16
N ASP A 38 -19.57 7.90 1.52
CA ASP A 38 -20.51 7.96 0.39
C ASP A 38 -19.97 7.20 -0.84
N ILE A 39 -18.66 7.31 -1.11
CA ILE A 39 -18.04 6.57 -2.22
C ILE A 39 -18.07 5.06 -1.95
N MET A 40 -17.80 4.62 -0.71
CA MET A 40 -17.88 3.20 -0.34
C MET A 40 -19.32 2.68 -0.41
N LYS A 41 -20.31 3.47 0.01
CA LYS A 41 -21.72 3.10 -0.15
C LYS A 41 -22.11 2.97 -1.61
N HIS A 42 -21.66 3.88 -2.47
CA HIS A 42 -21.89 3.77 -3.91
C HIS A 42 -21.20 2.53 -4.51
N PHE A 43 -20.00 2.17 -4.05
CA PHE A 43 -19.35 0.92 -4.44
C PHE A 43 -20.16 -0.31 -4.04
N LEU A 44 -20.74 -0.31 -2.84
CA LEU A 44 -21.66 -1.37 -2.41
C LEU A 44 -22.87 -1.38 -3.34
N GLU A 45 -23.60 -0.27 -3.50
CA GLU A 45 -24.80 -0.17 -4.36
C GLU A 45 -24.61 -0.64 -5.80
N MET A 46 -23.40 -0.53 -6.37
CA MET A 46 -23.08 -1.00 -7.71
C MET A 46 -23.06 -2.54 -7.85
N ARG A 47 -23.21 -3.27 -6.75
CA ARG A 47 -23.08 -4.73 -6.68
C ARG A 47 -24.44 -5.38 -6.49
N ASP A 48 -24.57 -6.58 -7.04
CA ASP A 48 -25.71 -7.46 -6.78
C ASP A 48 -25.17 -8.83 -6.34
N GLU A 49 -24.42 -8.81 -5.23
CA GLU A 49 -23.72 -9.97 -4.68
C GLU A 49 -23.44 -9.77 -3.17
N PRO A 50 -23.24 -10.87 -2.40
CA PRO A 50 -22.65 -10.76 -1.07
C PRO A 50 -21.26 -10.14 -1.12
N VAL A 51 -20.96 -9.31 -0.13
CA VAL A 51 -19.68 -8.62 -0.01
C VAL A 51 -18.93 -9.11 1.24
N PHE A 52 -17.63 -8.84 1.30
CA PHE A 52 -16.86 -8.94 2.53
C PHE A 52 -16.39 -7.56 2.97
N PHE A 53 -16.22 -7.38 4.27
CA PHE A 53 -15.47 -6.27 4.84
C PHE A 53 -14.04 -6.73 5.13
N ILE A 54 -13.07 -5.87 4.84
CA ILE A 54 -11.65 -6.09 5.11
C ILE A 54 -11.12 -4.98 6.02
N LEU A 55 -10.34 -5.36 7.03
CA LEU A 55 -9.66 -4.45 7.93
C LEU A 55 -8.19 -4.86 8.07
N GLU A 56 -7.29 -3.95 7.76
CA GLU A 56 -5.86 -4.09 7.97
C GLU A 56 -5.41 -3.14 9.09
N ILE A 57 -4.82 -3.68 10.16
CA ILE A 57 -4.27 -2.90 11.27
C ILE A 57 -2.88 -3.41 11.63
N PRO A 58 -1.99 -2.56 12.18
CA PRO A 58 -0.73 -3.04 12.74
C PRO A 58 -0.99 -4.14 13.78
N THR A 59 -0.12 -5.15 13.80
CA THR A 59 -0.21 -6.22 14.80
C THR A 59 0.01 -5.66 16.20
N ASP A 60 -0.76 -6.15 17.17
CA ASP A 60 -0.59 -5.75 18.57
C ASP A 60 0.81 -6.10 19.08
N LEU A 61 1.39 -5.22 19.90
CA LEU A 61 2.77 -5.38 20.35
C LEU A 61 3.00 -6.65 21.18
N ASP A 62 2.00 -7.13 21.92
CA ASP A 62 2.12 -8.40 22.66
C ASP A 62 2.05 -9.60 21.73
N ASP A 63 1.37 -9.48 20.59
CA ASP A 63 1.37 -10.48 19.53
C ASP A 63 2.67 -10.46 18.72
N GLU A 64 3.23 -9.29 18.41
CA GLU A 64 4.55 -9.13 17.79
C GLU A 64 5.63 -9.87 18.59
N LYS A 65 5.62 -9.75 19.92
CA LYS A 65 6.58 -10.43 20.81
C LYS A 65 6.50 -11.96 20.76
N LYS A 66 5.36 -12.52 20.33
CA LYS A 66 5.17 -13.98 20.23
C LYS A 66 5.70 -14.54 18.92
N ILE A 67 5.96 -13.69 17.93
CA ILE A 67 6.50 -14.09 16.62
C ILE A 67 7.97 -14.45 16.79
N LYS A 68 8.37 -15.60 16.23
CA LYS A 68 9.67 -16.25 16.48
C LYS A 68 10.87 -15.40 16.05
N GLU A 69 10.67 -14.52 15.07
CA GLU A 69 11.64 -13.53 14.56
C GLU A 69 11.67 -12.22 15.37
N GLY A 70 10.71 -12.01 16.28
CA GLY A 70 10.60 -10.83 17.14
C GLY A 70 10.51 -9.50 16.38
N LEU A 71 10.77 -8.39 17.10
CA LEU A 71 10.82 -7.02 16.55
C LEU A 71 11.95 -6.80 15.52
N SER A 72 12.85 -7.77 15.33
CA SER A 72 13.92 -7.74 14.34
C SER A 72 13.45 -8.05 12.91
N GLY A 73 12.28 -8.67 12.74
CA GLY A 73 11.67 -9.00 11.44
C GLY A 73 10.72 -7.93 10.89
N GLY A 74 10.75 -6.71 11.45
CA GLY A 74 9.80 -5.65 11.13
C GLY A 74 8.46 -5.77 11.88
N PHE A 75 7.55 -4.82 11.63
CA PHE A 75 6.20 -4.81 12.21
C PHE A 75 5.21 -5.44 11.24
N HIS A 76 4.39 -6.34 11.74
CA HIS A 76 3.40 -7.07 10.98
C HIS A 76 2.08 -6.28 10.87
N THR A 77 1.30 -6.61 9.84
CA THR A 77 -0.08 -6.15 9.67
C THR A 77 -1.01 -7.34 9.85
N ASP A 78 -1.98 -7.21 10.74
CA ASP A 78 -3.10 -8.14 10.84
C ASP A 78 -4.18 -7.78 9.83
N VAL A 79 -4.63 -8.78 9.08
CA VAL A 79 -5.66 -8.67 8.06
C VAL A 79 -6.87 -9.47 8.50
N TYR A 80 -7.97 -8.77 8.75
CA TYR A 80 -9.24 -9.33 9.18
C TYR A 80 -10.26 -9.28 8.04
N TYR A 81 -11.08 -10.32 7.94
CA TYR A 81 -12.22 -10.39 7.03
C TYR A 81 -13.51 -10.70 7.77
N LEU A 82 -14.59 -10.07 7.34
CA LEU A 82 -15.96 -10.42 7.68
C LEU A 82 -16.69 -10.74 6.38
N ASP A 83 -16.88 -12.04 6.13
CA ASP A 83 -17.42 -12.57 4.88
C ASP A 83 -18.95 -12.61 4.87
N GLY A 84 -19.53 -12.62 3.66
CA GLY A 84 -20.95 -12.91 3.45
C GLY A 84 -21.91 -11.82 3.92
N CYS A 85 -21.43 -10.59 4.10
CA CYS A 85 -22.27 -9.45 4.43
C CYS A 85 -23.28 -9.19 3.30
N SER A 86 -24.53 -8.98 3.68
CA SER A 86 -25.49 -8.28 2.83
C SER A 86 -25.11 -6.81 2.68
N HIS A 87 -25.67 -6.13 1.67
CA HIS A 87 -25.50 -4.69 1.51
C HIS A 87 -25.92 -3.90 2.75
N ASP A 88 -27.09 -4.20 3.31
CA ASP A 88 -27.60 -3.48 4.47
C ASP A 88 -26.68 -3.65 5.70
N GLU A 89 -26.10 -4.84 5.89
CA GLU A 89 -25.12 -5.09 6.95
C GLU A 89 -23.82 -4.32 6.70
N ALA A 90 -23.30 -4.31 5.47
CA ALA A 90 -22.09 -3.57 5.11
C ALA A 90 -22.26 -2.05 5.28
N VAL A 91 -23.41 -1.50 4.87
CA VAL A 91 -23.76 -0.09 5.08
C VAL A 91 -23.91 0.23 6.57
N THR A 92 -24.58 -0.63 7.33
CA THR A 92 -24.75 -0.46 8.78
C THR A 92 -23.40 -0.49 9.51
N LEU A 93 -22.50 -1.39 9.12
CA LEU A 93 -21.14 -1.46 9.64
C LEU A 93 -20.39 -0.16 9.36
N LEU A 94 -20.46 0.34 8.12
CA LEU A 94 -19.80 1.58 7.73
C LEU A 94 -20.37 2.79 8.47
N ASP A 95 -21.69 2.86 8.69
CA ASP A 95 -22.32 3.93 9.47
C ASP A 95 -21.90 3.91 10.94
N SER A 96 -21.74 2.71 11.52
CA SER A 96 -21.36 2.53 12.92
C SER A 96 -19.86 2.78 13.14
N LEU A 97 -18.99 2.17 12.34
CA LEU A 97 -17.53 2.16 12.55
C LEU A 97 -16.78 3.18 11.69
N GLY A 98 -17.41 3.68 10.61
CA GLY A 98 -16.82 4.66 9.69
C GLY A 98 -16.20 5.87 10.37
N PRO A 99 -16.84 6.51 11.38
CA PRO A 99 -16.24 7.63 12.09
C PRO A 99 -14.88 7.32 12.76
N VAL A 100 -14.65 6.08 13.20
CA VAL A 100 -13.36 5.64 13.77
C VAL A 100 -12.40 5.27 12.64
N LEU A 101 -12.84 4.44 11.70
CA LEU A 101 -12.04 3.94 10.57
C LEU A 101 -11.48 5.07 9.68
N ILE A 102 -12.32 6.07 9.35
CA ILE A 102 -11.99 7.20 8.48
C ILE A 102 -11.09 8.21 9.20
N ALA A 103 -11.13 8.30 10.52
CA ALA A 103 -10.30 9.25 11.28
C ALA A 103 -8.92 8.68 11.66
N ASP A 104 -8.82 7.36 11.86
CA ASP A 104 -7.63 6.66 12.35
C ASP A 104 -6.50 6.55 11.32
N GLY A 105 -5.27 6.92 11.68
CA GLY A 105 -4.14 6.93 10.75
C GLY A 105 -3.46 5.57 10.53
N MET A 106 -3.79 4.56 11.32
CA MET A 106 -3.03 3.31 11.39
C MET A 106 -3.58 2.21 10.48
N ASN A 107 -4.90 2.23 10.24
CA ASN A 107 -5.59 1.20 9.47
C ASN A 107 -5.63 1.46 7.96
N ALA A 108 -5.92 0.39 7.21
CA ALA A 108 -6.64 0.44 5.95
C ALA A 108 -7.91 -0.42 6.09
N PHE A 109 -9.00 -0.02 5.43
CA PHE A 109 -10.24 -0.79 5.47
C PHE A 109 -11.00 -0.67 4.16
N GLY A 110 -11.91 -1.60 3.93
CA GLY A 110 -12.63 -1.63 2.67
C GLY A 110 -13.67 -2.72 2.56
N PHE A 111 -14.16 -2.88 1.35
CA PHE A 111 -15.14 -3.90 0.98
C PHE A 111 -14.78 -4.53 -0.35
N GLY A 112 -15.14 -5.79 -0.55
CA GLY A 112 -15.00 -6.46 -1.83
C GLY A 112 -16.13 -7.43 -2.13
N GLY A 113 -16.31 -7.74 -3.41
CA GLY A 113 -17.33 -8.69 -3.87
C GLY A 113 -16.82 -10.13 -3.90
N HIS A 114 -17.62 -11.07 -3.39
CA HIS A 114 -17.24 -12.50 -3.38
C HIS A 114 -17.19 -13.13 -4.78
N THR A 115 -18.01 -12.64 -5.71
CA THR A 115 -18.12 -13.19 -7.07
C THR A 115 -17.27 -12.41 -8.06
N SER A 116 -17.34 -11.07 -8.00
CA SER A 116 -16.56 -10.22 -8.91
C SER A 116 -15.07 -10.18 -8.58
N GLY A 117 -14.70 -10.31 -7.31
CA GLY A 117 -13.34 -10.09 -6.83
C GLY A 117 -12.88 -8.63 -6.92
N ASP A 118 -13.79 -7.70 -7.22
CA ASP A 118 -13.50 -6.28 -7.15
C ASP A 118 -13.42 -5.84 -5.68
N GLU A 119 -12.59 -4.84 -5.38
CA GLU A 119 -12.33 -4.38 -4.01
C GLU A 119 -12.14 -2.86 -3.98
N ILE A 120 -12.70 -2.20 -2.97
CA ILE A 120 -12.43 -0.80 -2.63
C ILE A 120 -11.77 -0.73 -1.26
N MET A 121 -10.63 -0.05 -1.17
CA MET A 121 -9.88 0.16 0.06
C MET A 121 -9.65 1.65 0.30
N PHE A 122 -9.72 2.08 1.55
CA PHE A 122 -9.24 3.40 2.00
C PHE A 122 -8.14 3.20 3.03
N GLY A 123 -6.92 3.59 2.64
CA GLY A 123 -5.72 3.41 3.41
C GLY A 123 -5.23 4.66 4.12
N LYS A 124 -3.92 4.67 4.39
CA LYS A 124 -3.24 5.79 5.02
C LYS A 124 -3.20 7.01 4.10
N TYR A 125 -3.14 8.19 4.71
CA TYR A 125 -2.91 9.46 4.01
C TYR A 125 -3.87 9.74 2.85
N ASN A 126 -5.16 9.44 3.05
CA ASN A 126 -6.25 9.72 2.11
C ASN A 126 -6.20 8.98 0.78
N VAL A 127 -5.41 7.91 0.67
CA VAL A 127 -5.34 7.11 -0.54
C VAL A 127 -6.47 6.08 -0.55
N MET A 128 -7.32 6.16 -1.56
CA MET A 128 -8.33 5.16 -1.88
C MET A 128 -7.87 4.37 -3.11
N THR A 129 -7.97 3.04 -3.06
CA THR A 129 -7.73 2.18 -4.21
C THR A 129 -8.99 1.40 -4.54
N VAL A 130 -9.25 1.22 -5.84
CA VAL A 130 -10.31 0.34 -6.32
C VAL A 130 -9.69 -0.63 -7.30
N TYR A 131 -9.71 -1.92 -6.98
CA TYR A 131 -9.47 -2.97 -7.95
C TYR A 131 -10.80 -3.34 -8.58
N ALA A 132 -10.92 -3.23 -9.90
CA ALA A 132 -12.14 -3.55 -10.60
C ALA A 132 -11.86 -4.22 -11.95
N SER A 133 -12.66 -5.22 -12.26
CA SER A 133 -12.73 -5.83 -13.58
C SER A 133 -13.30 -4.88 -14.64
N ASP A 134 -14.30 -4.08 -14.27
CA ASP A 134 -14.86 -2.97 -15.06
C ASP A 134 -14.45 -1.60 -14.47
N THR A 135 -13.24 -1.15 -14.81
CA THR A 135 -12.75 0.15 -14.36
C THR A 135 -13.57 1.30 -14.92
N ALA A 136 -14.01 1.22 -16.18
CA ALA A 136 -14.81 2.27 -16.81
C ALA A 136 -16.16 2.47 -16.10
N GLY A 137 -16.80 1.38 -15.66
CA GLY A 137 -17.99 1.44 -14.80
C GLY A 137 -17.70 2.08 -13.44
N CYS A 138 -16.57 1.71 -12.81
CA CYS A 138 -16.19 2.18 -11.49
C CYS A 138 -15.66 3.62 -11.44
N GLU A 139 -15.27 4.25 -12.56
CA GLU A 139 -14.90 5.68 -12.59
C GLU A 139 -16.04 6.61 -12.09
N LYS A 140 -17.29 6.12 -12.12
CA LYS A 140 -18.46 6.80 -11.53
C LYS A 140 -18.37 7.02 -10.02
N LEU A 141 -17.62 6.18 -9.31
CA LEU A 141 -17.37 6.33 -7.88
C LEU A 141 -16.72 7.69 -7.58
N PHE A 142 -15.75 8.09 -8.41
CA PHE A 142 -15.01 9.33 -8.24
C PHE A 142 -15.68 10.52 -8.92
N THR A 143 -16.15 10.33 -10.16
CA THR A 143 -16.72 11.44 -10.94
C THR A 143 -18.03 11.97 -10.35
N SER A 144 -18.89 11.11 -9.79
CA SER A 144 -20.10 11.53 -9.06
C SER A 144 -19.78 12.32 -7.78
N SER A 145 -18.59 12.12 -7.20
CA SER A 145 -18.11 12.84 -6.01
C SER A 145 -17.26 14.07 -6.36
N GLY A 146 -17.25 14.48 -7.64
CA GLY A 146 -16.51 15.64 -8.12
C GLY A 146 -14.99 15.47 -8.07
N ILE A 147 -14.49 14.23 -8.09
CA ILE A 147 -13.06 13.92 -8.10
C ILE A 147 -12.66 13.69 -9.56
N GLU A 148 -11.73 14.50 -10.06
CA GLU A 148 -11.36 14.51 -11.48
C GLU A 148 -10.26 13.51 -11.80
N LYS A 149 -10.27 12.98 -13.03
CA LYS A 149 -9.22 12.09 -13.53
C LYS A 149 -7.96 12.89 -13.85
N THR A 150 -6.79 12.32 -13.56
CA THR A 150 -5.48 12.89 -13.90
C THR A 150 -4.54 11.83 -14.48
N GLU A 151 -3.66 12.24 -15.38
CA GLU A 151 -2.57 11.40 -15.89
C GLU A 151 -1.47 11.18 -14.85
N LYS A 152 -1.30 12.14 -13.93
CA LYS A 152 -0.27 12.08 -12.89
C LYS A 152 -0.89 12.47 -11.55
N LEU A 153 -1.21 11.45 -10.76
CA LEU A 153 -1.65 11.63 -9.38
C LEU A 153 -0.44 11.94 -8.49
N ILE A 154 -0.55 12.95 -7.64
CA ILE A 154 0.40 13.22 -6.56
C ILE A 154 -0.28 12.80 -5.26
N THR A 155 0.21 11.74 -4.64
CA THR A 155 -0.26 11.25 -3.34
C THR A 155 0.58 11.84 -2.21
N ALA A 156 0.14 11.64 -0.96
CA ALA A 156 0.94 12.03 0.20
C ALA A 156 2.34 11.39 0.19
N TRP A 157 2.45 10.15 -0.30
CA TRP A 157 3.73 9.45 -0.38
C TRP A 157 4.77 10.20 -1.24
N ASP A 158 4.31 10.93 -2.26
CA ASP A 158 5.17 11.75 -3.14
C ASP A 158 5.66 13.05 -2.47
N THR A 159 5.16 13.38 -1.28
CA THR A 159 5.58 14.55 -0.50
C THR A 159 6.53 14.22 0.64
N PHE A 160 6.74 12.93 0.93
CA PHE A 160 7.59 12.49 2.03
C PHE A 160 9.07 12.48 1.64
N ASP A 161 9.92 12.84 2.58
CA ASP A 161 11.38 12.66 2.48
C ASP A 161 12.00 12.39 3.86
N ALA A 162 13.32 12.20 3.92
CA ALA A 162 14.05 11.86 5.15
C ALA A 162 13.95 12.92 6.26
N THR A 163 13.67 14.17 5.89
CA THR A 163 13.51 15.31 6.81
C THR A 163 12.06 15.74 7.01
N HIS A 164 11.17 15.29 6.14
CA HIS A 164 9.73 15.54 6.18
C HIS A 164 8.96 14.21 6.05
N PRO A 165 8.89 13.38 7.11
CA PRO A 165 8.12 12.15 7.07
C PRO A 165 6.62 12.44 7.19
N GLY A 166 5.80 11.52 6.64
CA GLY A 166 4.40 11.41 7.03
C GLY A 166 4.28 10.81 8.44
N GLU A 167 3.35 11.32 9.23
CA GLU A 167 3.04 10.76 10.55
C GLU A 167 1.62 10.19 10.57
N ALA A 168 1.46 9.02 11.19
CA ALA A 168 0.19 8.35 11.39
C ALA A 168 -0.01 8.04 12.88
N PHE A 169 -1.22 8.27 13.38
CA PHE A 169 -1.56 8.08 14.79
C PHE A 169 -2.83 7.24 14.93
N ARG A 170 -2.95 6.57 16.08
CA ARG A 170 -4.20 5.93 16.48
C ARG A 170 -5.27 7.01 16.75
N TYR A 171 -6.50 6.72 16.37
CA TYR A 171 -7.69 7.45 16.79
C TYR A 171 -8.55 6.61 17.74
N GLU A 172 -9.21 7.29 18.66
CA GLU A 172 -10.18 6.69 19.57
C GLU A 172 -11.40 7.60 19.67
N LYS A 173 -12.58 7.00 19.66
CA LYS A 173 -13.86 7.68 19.85
C LYS A 173 -14.72 6.84 20.79
N ASP A 174 -15.23 7.46 21.85
CA ASP A 174 -16.12 6.81 22.82
C ASP A 174 -15.54 5.51 23.42
N GLY A 175 -14.22 5.45 23.60
CA GLY A 175 -13.50 4.28 24.10
C GLY A 175 -13.27 3.17 23.07
N ILE A 176 -13.60 3.40 21.80
CA ILE A 176 -13.40 2.45 20.69
C ILE A 176 -12.32 2.97 19.74
N SER A 177 -11.33 2.12 19.48
CA SER A 177 -10.31 2.30 18.45
C SER A 177 -10.40 1.20 17.39
N VAL A 178 -9.62 1.32 16.31
CA VAL A 178 -9.55 0.29 15.26
C VAL A 178 -9.04 -1.07 15.79
N PHE A 179 -8.29 -1.07 16.90
CA PHE A 179 -7.80 -2.30 17.54
C PHE A 179 -8.89 -3.03 18.33
N ASP A 180 -9.99 -2.36 18.66
CA ASP A 180 -11.12 -2.96 19.38
C ASP A 180 -12.12 -3.63 18.42
N ILE A 181 -12.11 -3.24 17.13
CA ILE A 181 -13.02 -3.75 16.09
C ILE A 181 -12.95 -5.29 15.96
N PRO A 182 -11.77 -5.94 15.94
CA PRO A 182 -11.67 -7.40 15.98
C PRO A 182 -12.53 -8.07 17.06
N SER A 183 -12.51 -7.51 18.27
CA SER A 183 -13.29 -8.05 19.39
C SER A 183 -14.78 -7.72 19.27
N LEU A 184 -15.12 -6.53 18.79
CA LEU A 184 -16.51 -6.08 18.63
C LEU A 184 -17.28 -6.88 17.57
N LEU A 185 -16.60 -7.26 16.48
CA LEU A 185 -17.23 -7.98 15.36
C LEU A 185 -16.98 -9.49 15.38
N ARG A 186 -16.26 -10.02 16.38
CA ARG A 186 -15.96 -11.46 16.49
C ARG A 186 -17.21 -12.31 16.44
N ASP A 187 -18.24 -11.95 17.19
CA ASP A 187 -19.49 -12.72 17.27
C ASP A 187 -20.35 -12.60 15.99
N GLN A 188 -20.04 -11.61 15.14
CA GLN A 188 -20.61 -11.47 13.79
C GLN A 188 -19.83 -12.28 12.74
N GLY A 189 -18.70 -12.88 13.11
CA GLY A 189 -17.90 -13.74 12.25
C GLY A 189 -16.63 -13.10 11.70
N LEU A 190 -16.23 -11.91 12.18
CA LEU A 190 -14.94 -11.32 11.81
C LEU A 190 -13.80 -12.23 12.33
N TYR A 191 -12.87 -12.59 11.45
CA TYR A 191 -11.73 -13.44 11.78
C TYR A 191 -10.42 -12.86 11.26
N LEU A 192 -9.33 -13.19 11.94
CA LEU A 192 -7.97 -12.93 11.46
C LEU A 192 -7.69 -13.92 10.33
N ALA A 193 -7.58 -13.44 9.09
CA ALA A 193 -7.28 -14.29 7.94
C ALA A 193 -5.78 -14.54 7.80
N GLU A 194 -4.99 -13.48 7.95
CA GLU A 194 -3.54 -13.57 7.89
C GLU A 194 -2.86 -12.46 8.69
N ARG A 195 -1.61 -12.73 9.07
CA ARG A 195 -0.68 -11.75 9.59
C ARG A 195 0.45 -11.61 8.58
N ARG A 196 0.49 -10.47 7.90
CA ARG A 196 1.50 -10.15 6.88
C ARG A 196 2.73 -9.54 7.55
N GLY A 197 3.92 -10.09 7.32
CA GLY A 197 5.19 -9.55 7.82
C GLY A 197 5.59 -8.22 7.19
N GLY A 198 6.24 -7.35 7.97
CA GLY A 198 6.71 -6.04 7.54
C GLY A 198 8.17 -6.07 7.07
N SER A 199 8.42 -5.56 5.86
CA SER A 199 9.74 -5.42 5.21
C SER A 199 10.57 -6.70 5.13
N ILE A 200 10.88 -7.10 3.91
CA ILE A 200 11.79 -8.20 3.56
C ILE A 200 12.97 -8.24 4.53
N SER A 201 13.17 -9.37 5.21
CA SER A 201 14.35 -9.57 6.04
C SER A 201 15.59 -9.59 5.15
N LEU A 202 16.57 -8.74 5.49
CA LEU A 202 17.85 -8.65 4.79
C LEU A 202 18.53 -10.03 4.67
N ASP A 203 18.39 -10.89 5.70
CA ASP A 203 18.97 -12.25 5.69
C ASP A 203 18.24 -13.20 4.74
N GLU A 204 16.92 -13.03 4.54
CA GLU A 204 16.12 -13.87 3.64
C GLU A 204 16.36 -13.56 2.16
N MET A 205 16.90 -12.37 1.87
CA MET A 205 17.27 -12.00 0.51
C MET A 205 18.42 -12.86 -0.01
N VAL A 206 19.31 -13.34 0.87
CA VAL A 206 20.51 -14.08 0.46
C VAL A 206 20.12 -15.36 -0.27
N GLY A 207 20.68 -15.52 -1.46
CA GLY A 207 20.39 -16.63 -2.35
C GLY A 207 19.16 -16.43 -3.23
N LYS A 208 18.43 -15.31 -3.15
CA LYS A 208 17.27 -15.01 -4.00
C LYS A 208 17.62 -14.17 -5.22
N VAL A 209 16.75 -14.15 -6.22
CA VAL A 209 16.93 -13.35 -7.44
C VAL A 209 16.27 -11.98 -7.26
N ALA A 210 17.06 -10.92 -7.36
CA ALA A 210 16.56 -9.55 -7.31
C ALA A 210 16.74 -8.85 -8.66
N LEU A 211 15.74 -8.04 -9.03
CA LEU A 211 15.80 -7.10 -10.14
C LEU A 211 15.74 -5.67 -9.58
N ALA A 212 16.84 -4.94 -9.72
CA ALA A 212 16.99 -3.57 -9.25
C ALA A 212 16.86 -2.56 -10.39
N GLY A 213 16.01 -1.54 -10.21
CA GLY A 213 15.88 -0.37 -11.08
C GLY A 213 16.31 0.91 -10.37
N LEU A 214 17.25 1.63 -10.97
CA LEU A 214 17.77 2.91 -10.47
C LEU A 214 17.41 4.02 -11.46
N THR A 215 16.69 5.03 -11.00
CA THR A 215 16.39 6.23 -11.78
C THR A 215 17.15 7.41 -11.19
N TYR A 216 17.97 8.08 -12.00
CA TYR A 216 18.73 9.25 -11.58
C TYR A 216 18.05 10.52 -12.06
N TYR A 217 18.01 11.51 -11.19
CA TYR A 217 17.40 12.81 -11.42
C TYR A 217 18.44 13.94 -11.30
N SER A 218 18.25 15.01 -12.06
CA SER A 218 18.84 16.33 -11.81
C SER A 218 17.69 17.32 -11.78
N GLY A 219 17.47 17.98 -10.64
CA GLY A 219 16.23 18.66 -10.32
C GLY A 219 15.04 17.71 -10.47
N ASN A 220 14.13 18.05 -11.39
CA ASN A 220 12.92 17.26 -11.69
C ASN A 220 13.06 16.42 -12.98
N GLU A 221 14.21 16.45 -13.66
CA GLU A 221 14.41 15.73 -14.92
C GLU A 221 15.10 14.39 -14.67
N ILE A 222 14.62 13.34 -15.35
CA ILE A 222 15.30 12.04 -15.36
C ILE A 222 16.49 12.14 -16.30
N VAL A 223 17.68 11.92 -15.76
CA VAL A 223 18.94 12.03 -16.51
C VAL A 223 19.55 10.66 -16.82
N ASP A 224 19.18 9.60 -16.09
CA ASP A 224 19.68 8.24 -16.35
C ASP A 224 18.72 7.20 -15.76
N ARG A 225 18.65 6.01 -16.38
CA ARG A 225 17.94 4.83 -15.86
C ARG A 225 18.82 3.62 -16.04
N ARG A 226 19.02 2.88 -14.95
CA ARG A 226 19.82 1.66 -14.93
C ARG A 226 19.00 0.54 -14.33
N GLN A 227 19.16 -0.65 -14.90
CA GLN A 227 18.58 -1.86 -14.36
C GLN A 227 19.70 -2.89 -14.22
N PHE A 228 19.66 -3.62 -13.12
CA PHE A 228 20.58 -4.71 -12.83
C PHE A 228 19.80 -5.85 -12.19
N TRP A 229 20.22 -7.08 -12.45
CA TRP A 229 19.61 -8.25 -11.82
C TRP A 229 20.67 -9.27 -11.46
N GLY A 230 20.33 -10.16 -10.55
CA GLY A 230 21.20 -11.25 -10.18
C GLY A 230 20.77 -11.90 -8.88
N ARG A 231 21.61 -12.80 -8.38
CA ARG A 231 21.39 -13.43 -7.08
C ARG A 231 21.96 -12.53 -5.99
N VAL A 232 21.20 -12.28 -4.94
CA VAL A 232 21.73 -11.62 -3.74
C VAL A 232 22.69 -12.59 -3.07
N VAL A 233 23.96 -12.18 -2.91
CA VAL A 233 25.03 -13.04 -2.39
C VAL A 233 25.39 -12.73 -0.94
N SER A 234 25.18 -11.50 -0.49
CA SER A 234 25.34 -11.10 0.90
C SER A 234 24.49 -9.89 1.20
N VAL A 235 24.07 -9.80 2.46
CA VAL A 235 23.42 -8.61 3.00
C VAL A 235 23.99 -8.34 4.37
N ASP A 236 24.60 -7.18 4.54
CA ASP A 236 25.26 -6.77 5.78
C ASP A 236 25.29 -5.24 5.90
N ALA A 237 25.99 -4.71 6.90
CA ALA A 237 26.12 -3.27 7.12
C ALA A 237 26.80 -2.52 5.95
N HIS A 238 27.42 -3.23 5.00
CA HIS A 238 28.07 -2.68 3.81
C HIS A 238 27.15 -2.68 2.57
N GLY A 239 25.98 -3.33 2.62
CA GLY A 239 24.99 -3.28 1.55
C GLY A 239 24.30 -4.60 1.22
N ILE A 240 23.44 -4.54 0.20
CA ILE A 240 22.83 -5.69 -0.46
C ILE A 240 23.63 -5.97 -1.73
N LEU A 241 24.47 -7.01 -1.69
CA LEU A 241 25.34 -7.38 -2.81
C LEU A 241 24.61 -8.33 -3.75
N ILE A 242 24.45 -7.94 -5.00
CA ILE A 242 23.82 -8.71 -6.08
C ILE A 242 24.90 -9.13 -7.08
N GLU A 243 24.96 -10.42 -7.40
CA GLU A 243 25.86 -10.98 -8.40
C GLU A 243 25.07 -11.50 -9.62
N HIS A 244 25.41 -10.97 -10.79
CA HIS A 244 24.88 -11.41 -12.07
C HIS A 244 25.54 -12.74 -12.48
N PRO A 245 24.88 -13.64 -13.24
CA PRO A 245 25.44 -14.92 -13.65
C PRO A 245 26.78 -14.88 -14.41
N ASP A 246 27.14 -13.74 -15.01
CA ASP A 246 28.44 -13.54 -15.68
C ASP A 246 29.57 -13.08 -14.74
N GLY A 247 29.29 -13.01 -13.43
CA GLY A 247 30.25 -12.61 -12.39
C GLY A 247 30.31 -11.11 -12.11
N ARG A 248 29.55 -10.26 -12.82
CA ARG A 248 29.43 -8.84 -12.47
C ARG A 248 28.71 -8.68 -11.13
N ARG A 249 29.18 -7.75 -10.31
CA ARG A 249 28.61 -7.45 -8.98
C ARG A 249 28.09 -6.03 -8.90
N PHE A 250 27.00 -5.86 -8.18
CA PHE A 250 26.38 -4.58 -7.90
C PHE A 250 25.96 -4.53 -6.44
N ASN A 251 26.39 -3.51 -5.70
CA ASN A 251 26.08 -3.38 -4.28
C ASN A 251 25.13 -2.20 -4.06
N LEU A 252 23.98 -2.49 -3.48
CA LEU A 252 23.00 -1.48 -3.09
C LEU A 252 23.22 -1.07 -1.63
N PRO A 253 22.75 0.12 -1.21
CA PRO A 253 22.71 0.49 0.19
C PRO A 253 21.97 -0.58 1.03
N PRO A 254 22.33 -0.75 2.32
CA PRO A 254 21.67 -1.71 3.23
C PRO A 254 20.32 -1.16 3.70
N ASP A 255 19.41 -0.93 2.74
CA ASP A 255 18.09 -0.36 2.95
C ASP A 255 17.05 -1.24 2.24
N THR A 256 16.09 -1.74 3.01
CA THR A 256 14.99 -2.59 2.52
C THR A 256 13.73 -1.81 2.19
N ALA A 257 13.65 -0.51 2.53
CA ALA A 257 12.53 0.35 2.14
C ALA A 257 12.22 0.33 0.62
N PRO A 258 13.21 0.26 -0.29
CA PRO A 258 12.94 0.18 -1.74
C PRO A 258 12.67 -1.24 -2.25
N VAL A 259 12.65 -2.26 -1.38
CA VAL A 259 12.56 -3.68 -1.76
C VAL A 259 11.10 -4.16 -1.62
N SER A 260 10.58 -4.79 -2.66
CA SER A 260 9.28 -5.46 -2.65
C SER A 260 9.38 -6.85 -3.29
N TYR A 261 8.41 -7.73 -3.01
CA TYR A 261 8.30 -9.01 -3.70
C TYR A 261 7.93 -8.79 -5.17
N ALA A 262 8.54 -9.55 -6.08
CA ALA A 262 8.16 -9.52 -7.48
C ALA A 262 7.01 -10.51 -7.75
N ALA A 263 6.13 -10.14 -8.68
CA ALA A 263 5.16 -11.09 -9.21
C ALA A 263 5.87 -12.13 -10.10
N PRO A 264 5.38 -13.37 -10.20
CA PRO A 264 5.85 -14.32 -11.20
C PRO A 264 5.66 -13.76 -12.61
N GLY A 265 6.61 -14.00 -13.51
CA GLY A 265 6.57 -13.51 -14.88
C GLY A 265 7.93 -13.30 -15.52
N GLU A 266 7.91 -12.89 -16.80
CA GLU A 266 9.12 -12.53 -17.55
C GLU A 266 9.31 -11.01 -17.57
N TYR A 267 10.43 -10.56 -17.02
CA TYR A 267 10.81 -9.16 -16.91
C TYR A 267 11.92 -8.85 -17.92
N LYS A 268 11.60 -8.04 -18.93
CA LYS A 268 12.56 -7.67 -19.98
C LYS A 268 13.34 -6.41 -19.62
N ILE A 269 14.66 -6.51 -19.61
CA ILE A 269 15.57 -5.40 -19.34
C ILE A 269 15.88 -4.72 -20.67
N HIS A 270 15.32 -3.53 -20.88
CA HIS A 270 15.40 -2.84 -22.17
C HIS A 270 16.84 -2.40 -22.55
N SER A 271 17.69 -2.13 -21.56
CA SER A 271 19.07 -1.65 -21.79
C SER A 271 20.04 -2.76 -22.21
N THR A 272 19.82 -4.00 -21.78
CA THR A 272 20.69 -5.15 -22.10
C THR A 272 20.03 -6.16 -23.04
N GLY A 273 18.71 -6.12 -23.19
CA GLY A 273 17.92 -7.08 -23.94
C GLY A 273 17.67 -8.40 -23.20
N GLU A 274 18.16 -8.53 -21.96
CA GLU A 274 18.01 -9.72 -21.14
C GLU A 274 16.58 -9.88 -20.62
N THR A 275 16.19 -11.12 -20.34
CA THR A 275 14.92 -11.44 -19.69
C THR A 275 15.20 -12.15 -18.37
N VAL A 276 14.64 -11.61 -17.28
CA VAL A 276 14.65 -12.23 -15.95
C VAL A 276 13.33 -12.93 -15.76
N LYS A 277 13.38 -14.23 -15.49
CA LYS A 277 12.17 -15.03 -15.27
C LYS A 277 11.98 -15.24 -13.76
N ASP A 278 10.78 -14.93 -13.28
CA ASP A 278 10.32 -15.14 -11.91
C ASP A 278 11.33 -14.65 -10.84
N PRO A 279 11.74 -13.36 -10.84
CA PRO A 279 12.55 -12.83 -9.75
C PRO A 279 11.80 -12.96 -8.42
N ASP A 280 12.52 -13.04 -7.30
CA ASP A 280 11.92 -13.00 -5.96
C ASP A 280 11.61 -11.56 -5.54
N TYR A 281 12.46 -10.60 -5.93
CA TYR A 281 12.38 -9.21 -5.48
C TYR A 281 12.52 -8.18 -6.59
N LEU A 282 11.77 -7.07 -6.45
CA LEU A 282 12.00 -5.82 -7.16
C LEU A 282 12.61 -4.80 -6.19
N ILE A 283 13.62 -4.06 -6.64
CA ILE A 283 14.27 -3.01 -5.84
C ILE A 283 14.27 -1.70 -6.63
N THR A 284 13.61 -0.66 -6.12
CA THR A 284 13.48 0.61 -6.86
C THR A 284 14.12 1.78 -6.14
N TRP A 285 15.14 2.38 -6.76
CA TRP A 285 15.83 3.56 -6.24
C TRP A 285 15.60 4.78 -7.12
N ASN A 286 15.26 5.91 -6.49
CA ASN A 286 15.24 7.22 -7.12
C ASN A 286 16.35 8.08 -6.51
N ILE A 287 17.33 8.49 -7.32
CA ILE A 287 18.59 9.08 -6.86
C ILE A 287 18.73 10.49 -7.45
N ASN A 288 18.78 11.52 -6.60
CA ASN A 288 19.03 12.89 -7.04
C ASN A 288 20.54 13.17 -7.11
N ARG A 289 21.05 13.61 -8.26
CA ARG A 289 22.48 13.89 -8.49
C ARG A 289 22.93 15.29 -8.06
N ASP A 290 22.00 16.18 -7.71
CA ASP A 290 22.33 17.57 -7.35
C ASP A 290 22.68 17.77 -5.87
N VAL A 291 22.61 16.70 -5.07
CA VAL A 291 23.10 16.71 -3.68
C VAL A 291 24.58 16.28 -3.71
N LYS A 292 25.50 17.25 -3.66
CA LYS A 292 26.88 16.95 -3.30
C LYS A 292 26.90 16.39 -1.87
N GLN A 293 27.54 15.24 -1.69
CA GLN A 293 27.90 14.72 -0.35
C GLN A 293 28.69 15.75 0.45
#